data_AF-A0A2M8P0M1-F1
#
_entry.id   AF-A0A2M8P0M1-F1
#
_cell.length_a   1.000
_cell.length_b   1.000
_cell.length_c   1.000
_cell.angle_alpha   90.00
_cell.angle_beta   90.00
_cell.angle_gamma   90.00
#
_symmetry.space_group_name_H-M   'P 1'
#
loop_
_entity.id
_entity.type
_entity.pdbx_description
1 polymer ?
#
loop_
_entity_poly.entity_id
_entity_poly.type
_entity_poly.pdbx_seq_one_letter_code
_entity_poly.pdbx_strand_id
1 'polypeptide(L)'
;MNLNSETLAIYLHIPFCATKCTYCAFNTYTNLETLIPAFVSALTTEINIVSQNNPYAKVSSIYFGGGTPTLLTAGQFEGLLLALRQNFAWTETIEISTEANPNDLSLPYLRELHQLGIHRLSIGMQSANANELILFDRRHDNQTVISAMKLAREAGFENINLDLIYGFPHQTLQTWEASLKQALSLNPEHISLYALTLEEGTPLKSRVDYGSLPMPDDDLTADMYDLATTYLGDAGYVQYEISNWAKKGFECRHNLQYWYNAPYIGLGPGAHGFAGGVRYATILAPQRYIKVMAEAQGSFPFPYTPAVTDARALSQDEEIADTLMMCLRLLQEGVSLSEFKKRFATDLLDRHGKTFKRFVDYGLLEITPERVRITQKGRLLSNMIFREII
;
A
#
# COMPACT_ATOMS: atom_id res chain seq x y z
N MET A 1 6.35 -10.63 -15.13
CA MET A 1 6.85 -9.27 -14.96
C MET A 1 7.14 -8.58 -16.29
N ASN A 2 6.52 -7.41 -16.54
CA ASN A 2 6.99 -6.45 -17.53
C ASN A 2 7.51 -5.24 -16.74
N LEU A 3 8.83 -5.07 -16.64
CA LEU A 3 9.43 -3.95 -15.89
C LEU A 3 9.30 -2.61 -16.63
N ASN A 4 8.84 -2.65 -17.89
CA ASN A 4 8.60 -1.50 -18.74
C ASN A 4 7.09 -1.25 -18.85
N SER A 5 6.43 -1.05 -17.71
CA SER A 5 5.01 -0.70 -17.70
C SER A 5 4.82 0.65 -18.39
N GLU A 6 4.12 0.65 -19.52
CA GLU A 6 3.69 1.88 -20.22
C GLU A 6 2.47 2.53 -19.55
N THR A 7 1.95 1.92 -18.47
CA THR A 7 0.79 2.42 -17.73
C THR A 7 1.21 3.12 -16.44
N LEU A 8 0.40 4.12 -16.08
CA LEU A 8 0.53 4.89 -14.85
C LEU A 8 -0.42 4.34 -13.78
N ALA A 9 -0.01 4.38 -12.51
CA ALA A 9 -0.91 4.25 -11.38
C ALA A 9 -1.15 5.60 -10.69
N ILE A 10 -2.32 5.78 -10.09
CA ILE A 10 -2.70 7.00 -9.38
C ILE A 10 -3.02 6.67 -7.92
N TYR A 11 -2.32 7.29 -6.99
CA TYR A 11 -2.60 7.23 -5.57
C TYR A 11 -3.17 8.56 -5.09
N LEU A 12 -4.30 8.51 -4.38
CA LEU A 12 -4.95 9.66 -3.78
C LEU A 12 -4.88 9.53 -2.26
N HIS A 13 -4.10 10.40 -1.63
CA HIS A 13 -3.94 10.41 -0.18
C HIS A 13 -5.05 11.22 0.47
N ILE A 14 -5.92 10.54 1.22
CA ILE A 14 -7.02 11.13 1.98
C ILE A 14 -6.59 11.21 3.45
N PRO A 15 -6.19 12.39 3.96
CA PRO A 15 -5.44 12.50 5.21
C PRO A 15 -6.31 12.47 6.48
N PHE A 16 -7.62 12.30 6.36
CA PHE A 16 -8.57 12.46 7.47
C PHE A 16 -8.80 11.15 8.19
N CYS A 17 -8.83 11.18 9.52
CA CYS A 17 -9.19 10.05 10.38
C CYS A 17 -10.11 10.54 11.49
N ALA A 18 -11.11 9.75 11.88
CA ALA A 18 -11.91 10.04 13.06
C ALA A 18 -11.11 9.84 14.38
N THR A 19 -10.14 8.92 14.36
CA THR A 19 -9.26 8.62 15.50
C THR A 19 -7.86 8.26 14.98
N LYS A 20 -6.82 8.67 15.70
CA LYS A 20 -5.44 8.33 15.37
C LYS A 20 -5.02 7.08 16.14
N CYS A 21 -4.85 5.95 15.45
CA CYS A 21 -4.42 4.70 16.06
C CYS A 21 -3.02 4.85 16.68
N THR A 22 -2.76 4.11 17.77
CA THR A 22 -1.52 4.27 18.57
C THR A 22 -0.24 3.90 17.82
N TYR A 23 -0.33 3.08 16.79
CA TYR A 23 0.78 2.65 15.93
C TYR A 23 0.92 3.47 14.64
N CYS A 24 -0.05 4.33 14.31
CA CYS A 24 -0.13 4.93 12.98
C CYS A 24 0.86 6.10 12.82
N ALA A 25 1.84 5.92 11.93
CA ALA A 25 2.79 6.94 11.53
C ALA A 25 2.44 7.65 10.20
N PHE A 26 1.31 7.28 9.56
CA PHE A 26 0.89 7.93 8.33
C PHE A 26 0.50 9.40 8.54
N ASN A 27 0.58 10.18 7.45
CA ASN A 27 0.21 11.59 7.40
C ASN A 27 -1.31 11.78 7.59
N THR A 28 -1.76 11.68 8.84
CA THR A 28 -3.17 11.62 9.20
C THR A 28 -3.53 12.67 10.24
N TYR A 29 -4.76 13.18 10.13
CA TYR A 29 -5.26 14.28 10.94
C TYR A 29 -6.67 13.96 11.42
N THR A 30 -6.90 14.22 12.70
CA THR A 30 -8.21 14.11 13.35
C THR A 30 -8.85 15.48 13.53
N ASN A 31 -10.18 15.53 13.65
CA ASN A 31 -10.95 16.76 13.88
C ASN A 31 -10.84 17.81 12.76
N LEU A 32 -10.56 17.36 11.53
CA LEU A 32 -10.43 18.20 10.33
C LEU A 32 -11.44 17.84 9.22
N GLU A 33 -12.47 17.06 9.54
CA GLU A 33 -13.48 16.57 8.60
C GLU A 33 -14.26 17.72 7.92
N THR A 34 -14.37 18.87 8.60
CA THR A 34 -14.97 20.09 8.04
C THR A 34 -14.22 20.64 6.82
N LEU A 35 -12.95 20.27 6.64
CA LEU A 35 -12.14 20.66 5.50
C LEU A 35 -12.35 19.78 4.27
N ILE A 36 -13.02 18.62 4.40
CA ILE A 36 -13.17 17.64 3.33
C ILE A 36 -13.71 18.26 2.03
N PRO A 37 -14.77 19.09 2.03
CA PRO A 37 -15.28 19.68 0.79
C PRO A 37 -14.24 20.56 0.06
N ALA A 38 -13.49 21.38 0.81
CA ALA A 38 -12.44 22.22 0.24
C ALA A 38 -11.24 21.40 -0.22
N PHE A 39 -10.91 20.33 0.51
CA PHE A 39 -9.89 19.36 0.11
C PHE A 39 -10.23 18.64 -1.19
N VAL A 40 -11.46 18.14 -1.36
CA VAL A 40 -11.88 17.46 -2.60
C VAL A 40 -11.78 18.40 -3.80
N SER A 41 -12.13 19.67 -3.63
CA SER A 41 -11.94 20.71 -4.65
C SER A 41 -10.45 20.90 -4.98
N ALA A 42 -9.60 21.05 -3.96
CA ALA A 42 -8.16 21.17 -4.14
C ALA A 42 -7.52 19.96 -4.85
N LEU A 43 -7.93 18.74 -4.50
CA LEU A 43 -7.46 17.51 -5.11
C LEU A 43 -7.92 17.39 -6.58
N THR A 44 -9.13 17.85 -6.89
CA THR A 44 -9.63 17.95 -8.27
C THR A 44 -8.78 18.92 -9.08
N THR A 45 -8.43 20.08 -8.52
CA THR A 45 -7.50 21.03 -9.16
C THR A 45 -6.14 20.40 -9.40
N GLU A 46 -5.62 19.63 -8.44
CA GLU A 46 -4.33 18.95 -8.60
C GLU A 46 -4.37 17.90 -9.72
N ILE A 47 -5.42 17.10 -9.80
CA ILE A 47 -5.69 16.15 -10.89
C ILE A 47 -5.67 16.86 -12.25
N ASN A 48 -6.33 18.02 -12.35
CA ASN A 48 -6.38 18.81 -13.58
C ASN A 48 -5.03 19.42 -13.97
N ILE A 49 -4.17 19.74 -13.00
CA ILE A 49 -2.85 20.33 -13.27
C ILE A 49 -1.89 19.24 -13.75
N VAL A 50 -1.77 18.14 -13.01
CA VAL A 50 -0.78 17.10 -13.29
C VAL A 50 -1.07 16.38 -14.61
N SER A 51 -2.32 16.32 -15.04
CA SER A 51 -2.72 15.66 -16.29
C SER A 51 -2.28 16.38 -17.56
N GLN A 52 -2.11 17.71 -17.53
CA GLN A 52 -1.86 18.54 -18.72
C GLN A 52 -0.62 18.11 -19.51
N ASN A 53 0.41 17.66 -18.81
CA ASN A 53 1.70 17.25 -19.39
C ASN A 53 1.99 15.77 -19.13
N ASN A 54 0.98 14.96 -18.82
CA ASN A 54 1.14 13.53 -18.57
C ASN A 54 1.64 12.80 -19.84
N PRO A 55 2.82 12.14 -19.79
CA PRO A 55 3.36 11.43 -20.94
C PRO A 55 2.79 10.00 -21.10
N TYR A 56 2.06 9.49 -20.10
CA TYR A 56 1.60 8.10 -20.09
C TYR A 56 0.25 7.94 -20.80
N ALA A 57 0.16 6.90 -21.64
CA ALA A 57 -1.00 6.67 -22.49
C ALA A 57 -2.25 6.25 -21.71
N LYS A 58 -2.10 5.42 -20.67
CA LYS A 58 -3.23 4.87 -19.90
C LYS A 58 -2.92 4.72 -18.42
N VAL A 59 -3.96 4.83 -17.60
CA VAL A 59 -3.95 4.51 -16.16
C VAL A 59 -4.45 3.08 -15.94
N SER A 60 -3.68 2.29 -15.20
CA SER A 60 -3.97 0.88 -14.91
C SER A 60 -4.59 0.65 -13.53
N SER A 61 -4.37 1.57 -12.58
CA SER A 61 -4.95 1.51 -11.25
C SER A 61 -5.13 2.89 -10.61
N ILE A 62 -6.18 3.01 -9.80
CA ILE A 62 -6.46 4.15 -8.92
C ILE A 62 -6.64 3.58 -7.51
N TYR A 63 -5.96 4.20 -6.53
CA TYR A 63 -6.03 3.76 -5.14
C TYR A 63 -6.26 4.96 -4.23
N PHE A 64 -7.38 4.93 -3.51
CA PHE A 64 -7.69 5.86 -2.44
C PHE A 64 -7.19 5.26 -1.13
N GLY A 65 -6.22 5.92 -0.49
CA GLY A 65 -5.65 5.45 0.78
C GLY A 65 -5.25 6.60 1.69
N GLY A 66 -4.51 6.28 2.76
CA GLY A 66 -3.91 7.26 3.65
C GLY A 66 -4.46 7.18 5.07
N GLY A 67 -5.33 8.13 5.43
CA GLY A 67 -6.07 8.11 6.68
C GLY A 67 -7.27 7.17 6.58
N THR A 68 -8.43 7.71 6.25
CA THR A 68 -9.66 6.94 6.09
C THR A 68 -10.45 7.51 4.91
N PRO A 69 -10.21 6.99 3.68
CA PRO A 69 -10.96 7.42 2.50
C PRO A 69 -12.48 7.31 2.64
N THR A 70 -12.97 6.34 3.42
CA THR A 70 -14.41 6.15 3.69
C THR A 70 -15.06 7.24 4.54
N LEU A 71 -14.31 8.28 4.97
CA LEU A 71 -14.90 9.51 5.48
C LEU A 71 -15.44 10.42 4.37
N LEU A 72 -15.04 10.19 3.11
CA LEU A 72 -15.62 10.88 1.96
C LEU A 72 -17.03 10.33 1.68
N THR A 73 -17.94 11.22 1.30
CA THR A 73 -19.26 10.82 0.80
C THR A 73 -19.15 10.18 -0.59
N ALA A 74 -20.14 9.38 -1.00
CA ALA A 74 -20.14 8.79 -2.34
C ALA A 74 -20.10 9.86 -3.45
N GLY A 75 -20.79 10.99 -3.27
CA GLY A 75 -20.72 12.12 -4.20
C GLY A 75 -19.33 12.77 -4.30
N GLN A 76 -18.53 12.73 -3.22
CA GLN A 76 -17.13 13.19 -3.26
C GLN A 76 -16.23 12.22 -4.02
N PHE A 77 -16.42 10.90 -3.83
CA PHE A 77 -15.78 9.89 -4.67
C PHE A 77 -16.15 10.06 -6.15
N GLU A 78 -17.44 10.27 -6.44
CA GLU A 78 -17.94 10.50 -7.80
C GLU A 78 -17.24 11.70 -8.46
N GLY A 79 -17.15 12.83 -7.76
CA GLY A 79 -16.47 14.01 -8.26
C GLY A 79 -15.00 13.78 -8.60
N LEU A 80 -14.26 13.09 -7.71
CA LEU A 80 -12.85 12.74 -7.94
C LEU A 80 -12.68 11.76 -9.10
N LEU A 81 -13.52 10.72 -9.16
CA LEU A 81 -13.49 9.74 -10.26
C LEU A 81 -13.86 10.39 -11.59
N LEU A 82 -14.82 11.32 -11.61
CA LEU A 82 -15.16 12.08 -12.80
C LEU A 82 -13.98 12.93 -13.29
N ALA A 83 -13.31 13.64 -12.38
CA ALA A 83 -12.11 14.40 -12.71
C ALA A 83 -11.01 13.50 -13.29
N LEU A 84 -10.75 12.34 -12.68
CA LEU A 84 -9.77 11.37 -13.18
C LEU A 84 -10.15 10.83 -14.57
N ARG A 85 -11.43 10.50 -14.81
CA ARG A 85 -11.91 10.03 -16.13
C ARG A 85 -11.77 11.09 -17.22
N GLN A 86 -12.00 12.35 -16.88
CA GLN A 86 -11.89 13.47 -17.83
C GLN A 86 -10.44 13.78 -18.20
N ASN A 87 -9.50 13.52 -17.28
CA ASN A 87 -8.11 13.90 -17.43
C ASN A 87 -7.17 12.76 -17.85
N PHE A 88 -7.57 11.51 -17.63
CA PHE A 88 -6.74 10.35 -17.93
C PHE A 88 -7.52 9.30 -18.71
N ALA A 89 -6.90 8.77 -19.76
CA ALA A 89 -7.40 7.56 -20.40
C ALA A 89 -7.12 6.34 -19.51
N TRP A 90 -8.09 5.44 -19.38
CA TRP A 90 -8.00 4.27 -18.52
C TRP A 90 -7.80 3.00 -19.33
N THR A 91 -7.16 2.00 -18.73
CA THR A 91 -7.22 0.63 -19.27
C THR A 91 -8.63 0.06 -19.13
N GLU A 92 -9.02 -0.85 -20.03
CA GLU A 92 -10.34 -1.52 -19.99
C GLU A 92 -10.55 -2.31 -18.69
N THR A 93 -9.46 -2.78 -18.10
CA THR A 93 -9.44 -3.57 -16.87
C THR A 93 -8.94 -2.76 -15.66
N ILE A 94 -9.15 -1.44 -15.63
CA ILE A 94 -8.61 -0.61 -14.55
C ILE A 94 -8.98 -1.15 -13.17
N GLU A 95 -8.02 -1.17 -12.24
CA GLU A 95 -8.31 -1.46 -10.83
C GLU A 95 -8.65 -0.17 -10.08
N ILE A 96 -9.75 -0.14 -9.33
CA ILE A 96 -10.11 1.00 -8.47
C ILE A 96 -10.34 0.48 -7.05
N SER A 97 -9.42 0.86 -6.17
CA SER A 97 -9.34 0.42 -4.78
C SER A 97 -9.62 1.56 -3.81
N THR A 98 -10.31 1.28 -2.71
CA THR A 98 -10.35 2.21 -1.56
C THR A 98 -10.09 1.48 -0.24
N GLU A 99 -9.30 2.10 0.62
CA GLU A 99 -9.20 1.72 2.03
C GLU A 99 -10.47 2.13 2.78
N ALA A 100 -10.83 1.32 3.77
CA ALA A 100 -12.07 1.45 4.53
C ALA A 100 -11.87 1.12 6.01
N ASN A 101 -12.47 1.93 6.87
CA ASN A 101 -12.67 1.57 8.27
C ASN A 101 -13.99 0.79 8.40
N PRO A 102 -14.02 -0.37 9.10
CA PRO A 102 -15.25 -1.16 9.27
C PRO A 102 -16.45 -0.37 9.79
N ASN A 103 -16.23 0.62 10.67
CA ASN A 103 -17.30 1.40 11.29
C ASN A 103 -17.99 2.38 10.33
N ASP A 104 -17.36 2.73 9.22
CA ASP A 104 -17.86 3.77 8.31
C ASP A 104 -18.74 3.17 7.20
N LEU A 105 -18.93 1.84 7.19
CA LEU A 105 -19.56 1.13 6.10
C LEU A 105 -21.04 0.85 6.39
N SER A 106 -21.89 1.31 5.47
CA SER A 106 -23.31 0.94 5.39
C SER A 106 -23.63 0.36 4.02
N LEU A 107 -24.67 -0.45 3.93
CA LEU A 107 -25.07 -1.06 2.65
C LEU A 107 -25.41 -0.04 1.55
N PRO A 108 -26.19 1.04 1.81
CA PRO A 108 -26.44 2.06 0.79
C PRO A 108 -25.15 2.71 0.28
N TYR A 109 -24.26 3.10 1.20
CA TYR A 109 -22.99 3.71 0.86
C TYR A 109 -22.11 2.80 0.00
N LEU A 110 -21.98 1.52 0.39
CA LEU A 110 -21.20 0.54 -0.37
C LEU A 110 -21.78 0.30 -1.77
N ARG A 111 -23.12 0.25 -1.91
CA ARG A 111 -23.77 0.14 -3.22
C ARG A 111 -23.48 1.33 -4.11
N GLU A 112 -23.48 2.54 -3.56
CA GLU A 112 -23.11 3.75 -4.30
C GLU A 112 -21.64 3.68 -4.75
N LEU A 113 -20.70 3.34 -3.86
CA LEU A 113 -19.29 3.19 -4.24
C LEU A 113 -19.08 2.13 -5.34
N HIS A 114 -19.77 0.99 -5.23
CA HIS A 114 -19.72 -0.06 -6.24
C HIS A 114 -20.24 0.42 -7.60
N GLN A 115 -21.37 1.14 -7.62
CA GLN A 115 -21.94 1.73 -8.84
C GLN A 115 -21.03 2.77 -9.49
N LEU A 116 -20.20 3.48 -8.71
CA LEU A 116 -19.20 4.41 -9.24
C LEU A 116 -18.01 3.70 -9.93
N GLY A 117 -17.91 2.38 -9.79
CA GLY A 117 -16.89 1.54 -10.40
C GLY A 117 -15.72 1.21 -9.45
N ILE A 118 -15.82 1.55 -8.16
CA ILE A 118 -14.89 1.05 -7.14
C ILE A 118 -15.22 -0.43 -6.93
N HIS A 119 -14.27 -1.31 -7.17
CA HIS A 119 -14.51 -2.76 -7.16
C HIS A 119 -13.53 -3.54 -6.27
N ARG A 120 -12.59 -2.86 -5.62
CA ARG A 120 -11.73 -3.43 -4.58
C ARG A 120 -11.82 -2.63 -3.27
N LEU A 121 -12.00 -3.32 -2.16
CA LEU A 121 -12.00 -2.73 -0.81
C LEU A 121 -10.84 -3.27 0.02
N SER A 122 -10.17 -2.39 0.77
CA SER A 122 -9.19 -2.79 1.80
C SER A 122 -9.74 -2.43 3.17
N ILE A 123 -10.13 -3.44 3.95
CA ILE A 123 -10.78 -3.24 5.24
C ILE A 123 -9.77 -3.50 6.37
N GLY A 124 -9.55 -2.47 7.19
CA GLY A 124 -8.64 -2.56 8.32
C GLY A 124 -9.20 -3.39 9.48
N MET A 125 -8.90 -4.69 9.52
CA MET A 125 -9.27 -5.62 10.61
C MET A 125 -8.34 -5.48 11.82
N GLN A 126 -7.03 -5.45 11.56
CA GLN A 126 -5.90 -5.42 12.49
C GLN A 126 -5.76 -6.68 13.35
N SER A 127 -6.80 -7.05 14.10
CA SER A 127 -6.84 -8.25 14.95
C SER A 127 -8.29 -8.69 15.20
N ALA A 128 -8.50 -9.97 15.50
CA ALA A 128 -9.78 -10.48 16.01
C ALA A 128 -9.89 -10.37 17.54
N ASN A 129 -8.81 -10.06 18.25
CA ASN A 129 -8.76 -10.00 19.70
C ASN A 129 -9.09 -8.59 20.21
N ALA A 130 -10.04 -8.50 21.14
CA ALA A 130 -10.52 -7.22 21.67
C ALA A 130 -9.44 -6.41 22.42
N ASN A 131 -8.58 -7.07 23.21
CA ASN A 131 -7.53 -6.38 23.97
C ASN A 131 -6.47 -5.78 23.05
N GLU A 132 -6.19 -6.48 21.94
CA GLU A 132 -5.27 -6.02 20.91
C GLU A 132 -5.82 -4.79 20.17
N LEU A 133 -7.12 -4.80 19.83
CA LEU A 133 -7.79 -3.63 19.23
C LEU A 133 -7.85 -2.42 20.18
N ILE A 134 -8.05 -2.65 21.48
CA ILE A 134 -8.00 -1.59 22.50
C ILE A 134 -6.59 -0.98 22.58
N LEU A 135 -5.53 -1.81 22.54
CA LEU A 135 -4.14 -1.32 22.55
C LEU A 135 -3.85 -0.40 21.36
N PHE A 136 -4.46 -0.70 20.21
CA PHE A 136 -4.36 0.06 18.98
C PHE A 136 -5.23 1.32 18.93
N ASP A 137 -6.07 1.55 19.93
CA ASP A 137 -7.10 2.59 19.93
C ASP A 137 -8.01 2.49 18.68
N ARG A 138 -8.39 1.25 18.33
CA ARG A 138 -9.34 0.99 17.25
C ARG A 138 -10.76 1.21 17.75
N ARG A 139 -11.55 1.92 16.95
CA ARG A 139 -12.97 2.19 17.20
C ARG A 139 -13.89 0.98 16.96
N HIS A 140 -13.38 -0.07 16.32
CA HIS A 140 -14.17 -1.22 15.87
C HIS A 140 -13.83 -2.47 16.69
N ASP A 141 -14.75 -3.42 16.74
CA ASP A 141 -14.50 -4.78 17.25
C ASP A 141 -14.59 -5.81 16.11
N ASN A 142 -14.34 -7.07 16.43
CA ASN A 142 -14.42 -8.15 15.44
C ASN A 142 -15.83 -8.30 14.83
N GLN A 143 -16.89 -8.00 15.59
CA GLN A 143 -18.26 -8.10 15.11
C GLN A 143 -18.57 -7.03 14.07
N THR A 144 -18.02 -5.82 14.23
CA THR A 144 -18.06 -4.79 13.19
C THR A 144 -17.37 -5.27 11.92
N VAL A 145 -16.19 -5.90 12.02
CA VAL A 145 -15.47 -6.43 10.83
C VAL A 145 -16.30 -7.49 10.11
N ILE A 146 -16.89 -8.44 10.84
CA ILE A 146 -17.80 -9.46 10.29
C ILE A 146 -18.96 -8.79 9.55
N SER A 147 -19.56 -7.77 10.16
CA SER A 147 -20.69 -7.04 9.58
C SER A 147 -20.27 -6.27 8.31
N ALA A 148 -19.13 -5.58 8.34
CA ALA A 148 -18.56 -4.87 7.21
C ALA A 148 -18.30 -5.80 6.02
N MET A 149 -17.71 -6.97 6.24
CA MET A 149 -17.50 -8.00 5.21
C MET A 149 -18.84 -8.43 4.58
N LYS A 150 -19.84 -8.71 5.41
CA LYS A 150 -21.18 -9.09 4.92
C LYS A 150 -21.80 -7.99 4.06
N LEU A 151 -21.78 -6.74 4.52
CA LEU A 151 -22.34 -5.60 3.80
C LEU A 151 -21.63 -5.36 2.47
N ALA A 152 -20.29 -5.49 2.44
CA ALA A 152 -19.51 -5.36 1.21
C ALA A 152 -19.89 -6.42 0.18
N ARG A 153 -20.04 -7.69 0.58
CA ARG A 153 -20.53 -8.75 -0.30
C ARG A 153 -21.96 -8.47 -0.80
N GLU A 154 -22.85 -8.06 0.09
CA GLU A 154 -24.23 -7.73 -0.27
C GLU A 154 -24.34 -6.51 -1.22
N ALA A 155 -23.36 -5.61 -1.18
CA ALA A 155 -23.25 -4.49 -2.10
C ALA A 155 -22.70 -4.88 -3.49
N GLY A 156 -22.11 -6.08 -3.62
CA GLY A 156 -21.56 -6.59 -4.88
C GLY A 156 -20.03 -6.63 -4.97
N PHE A 157 -19.30 -6.31 -3.90
CA PHE A 157 -17.83 -6.37 -3.94
C PHE A 157 -17.31 -7.80 -4.00
N GLU A 158 -16.64 -8.12 -5.10
CA GLU A 158 -16.02 -9.43 -5.33
C GLU A 158 -14.55 -9.48 -4.93
N ASN A 159 -13.86 -8.33 -4.78
CA ASN A 159 -12.46 -8.26 -4.38
C ASN A 159 -12.33 -7.50 -3.05
N ILE A 160 -12.22 -8.23 -1.95
CA ILE A 160 -12.07 -7.64 -0.61
C ILE A 160 -10.76 -8.10 0.03
N ASN A 161 -10.00 -7.13 0.54
CA ASN A 161 -8.83 -7.32 1.37
C ASN A 161 -9.15 -7.13 2.87
N LEU A 162 -8.51 -7.92 3.72
CA LEU A 162 -8.39 -7.67 5.15
C LEU A 162 -6.95 -7.34 5.52
N ASP A 163 -6.74 -6.17 6.14
CA ASP A 163 -5.45 -5.78 6.69
C ASP A 163 -5.34 -6.23 8.15
N LEU A 164 -4.28 -6.96 8.50
CA LEU A 164 -3.96 -7.42 9.85
C LEU A 164 -2.54 -7.01 10.25
N ILE A 165 -2.32 -6.89 11.56
CA ILE A 165 -1.01 -6.57 12.15
C ILE A 165 -0.59 -7.69 13.09
N TYR A 166 0.68 -8.08 13.01
CA TYR A 166 1.29 -9.07 13.91
C TYR A 166 2.60 -8.55 14.51
N GLY A 167 3.12 -9.23 15.55
CA GLY A 167 4.39 -8.89 16.17
C GLY A 167 4.34 -7.69 17.12
N PHE A 168 3.21 -7.41 17.76
CA PHE A 168 3.09 -6.28 18.71
C PHE A 168 3.11 -6.72 20.18
N PRO A 169 3.31 -5.79 21.13
CA PRO A 169 3.46 -6.12 22.54
C PRO A 169 2.29 -6.95 23.10
N HIS A 170 2.63 -8.04 23.79
CA HIS A 170 1.70 -9.01 24.40
C HIS A 170 0.88 -9.88 23.44
N GLN A 171 1.03 -9.73 22.13
CA GLN A 171 0.44 -10.67 21.18
C GLN A 171 1.11 -12.04 21.36
N THR A 172 0.33 -13.12 21.35
CA THR A 172 0.86 -14.49 21.44
C THR A 172 0.57 -15.25 20.16
N LEU A 173 1.27 -16.37 19.92
CA LEU A 173 0.97 -17.25 18.79
C LEU A 173 -0.49 -17.70 18.81
N GLN A 174 -1.08 -17.93 19.98
CA GLN A 174 -2.48 -18.37 20.11
C GLN A 174 -3.46 -17.28 19.70
N THR A 175 -3.25 -16.02 20.11
CA THR A 175 -4.14 -14.92 19.72
C THR A 175 -3.96 -14.55 18.25
N TRP A 176 -2.74 -14.69 17.73
CA TRP A 176 -2.45 -14.55 16.31
C TRP A 176 -3.13 -15.64 15.46
N GLU A 177 -3.01 -16.91 15.84
CA GLU A 177 -3.68 -18.03 15.20
C GLU A 177 -5.20 -17.85 15.17
N ALA A 178 -5.79 -17.36 16.26
CA ALA A 178 -7.22 -17.05 16.34
C ALA A 178 -7.61 -15.95 15.33
N SER A 179 -6.78 -14.91 15.18
CA SER A 179 -7.00 -13.83 14.20
C SER A 179 -6.90 -14.32 12.76
N LEU A 180 -5.93 -15.18 12.44
CA LEU A 180 -5.80 -15.82 11.13
C LEU A 180 -7.04 -16.69 10.80
N LYS A 181 -7.46 -17.54 11.73
CA LYS A 181 -8.67 -18.37 11.57
C LYS A 181 -9.92 -17.53 11.37
N GLN A 182 -10.05 -16.43 12.11
CA GLN A 182 -11.16 -15.50 11.95
C GLN A 182 -11.14 -14.84 10.57
N ALA A 183 -9.99 -14.32 10.12
CA ALA A 183 -9.87 -13.72 8.79
C ALA A 183 -10.21 -14.74 7.68
N LEU A 184 -9.69 -15.97 7.78
CA LEU A 184 -9.99 -17.05 6.84
C LEU A 184 -11.47 -17.43 6.83
N SER A 185 -12.15 -17.40 7.98
CA SER A 185 -13.60 -17.68 8.06
C SER A 185 -14.46 -16.65 7.31
N LEU A 186 -13.93 -15.44 7.11
CA LEU A 186 -14.56 -14.37 6.33
C LEU A 186 -14.30 -14.50 4.83
N ASN A 187 -13.42 -15.43 4.43
CA ASN A 187 -13.10 -15.78 3.04
C ASN A 187 -12.84 -14.54 2.13
N PRO A 188 -11.93 -13.62 2.51
CA PRO A 188 -11.55 -12.51 1.64
C PRO A 188 -10.85 -13.00 0.35
N GLU A 189 -10.65 -12.13 -0.63
CA GLU A 189 -9.85 -12.48 -1.81
C GLU A 189 -8.37 -12.19 -1.60
N HIS A 190 -8.09 -11.28 -0.68
CA HIS A 190 -6.76 -10.79 -0.39
C HIS A 190 -6.59 -10.60 1.12
N ILE A 191 -5.37 -10.84 1.62
CA ILE A 191 -5.00 -10.64 3.01
C ILE A 191 -3.64 -9.94 3.04
N SER A 192 -3.59 -8.82 3.75
CA SER A 192 -2.38 -8.05 3.99
C SER A 192 -1.95 -8.21 5.43
N LEU A 193 -0.72 -8.68 5.64
CA LEU A 193 -0.14 -8.88 6.97
C LEU A 193 1.08 -7.98 7.16
N TYR A 194 0.98 -7.06 8.11
CA TYR A 194 2.04 -6.13 8.45
C TYR A 194 2.68 -6.54 9.79
N ALA A 195 4.00 -6.76 9.77
CA ALA A 195 4.75 -6.80 11.03
C ALA A 195 4.70 -5.41 11.65
N LEU A 196 4.44 -5.33 12.96
CA LEU A 196 4.47 -4.04 13.65
C LEU A 196 5.90 -3.48 13.64
N THR A 197 6.08 -2.36 12.97
CA THR A 197 7.25 -1.50 13.15
C THR A 197 6.92 -0.43 14.19
N LEU A 198 7.78 -0.26 15.19
CA LEU A 198 7.64 0.84 16.13
C LEU A 198 8.20 2.13 15.53
N GLU A 199 7.30 2.98 15.06
CA GLU A 199 7.65 4.24 14.40
C GLU A 199 7.83 5.39 15.40
N GLU A 200 8.86 6.20 15.19
CA GLU A 200 9.15 7.37 16.02
C GLU A 200 7.99 8.37 16.03
N GLY A 201 7.73 8.97 17.19
CA GLY A 201 6.62 9.90 17.39
C GLY A 201 5.22 9.27 17.50
N THR A 202 5.13 7.94 17.51
CA THR A 202 3.85 7.25 17.77
C THR A 202 3.63 7.02 19.28
N PRO A 203 2.37 7.06 19.77
CA PRO A 203 2.06 6.70 21.15
C PRO A 203 2.58 5.33 21.56
N LEU A 204 2.53 4.35 20.65
CA LEU A 204 3.00 2.99 20.91
C LEU A 204 4.52 2.95 21.15
N LYS A 205 5.33 3.59 20.29
CA LYS A 205 6.78 3.70 20.47
C LYS A 205 7.12 4.37 21.80
N SER A 206 6.47 5.48 22.14
CA SER A 206 6.67 6.15 23.43
C SER A 206 6.37 5.23 24.62
N ARG A 207 5.30 4.44 24.56
CA ARG A 207 4.95 3.49 25.63
C ARG A 207 5.99 2.40 25.81
N VAL A 208 6.62 1.93 24.73
CA VAL A 208 7.72 0.97 24.77
C VAL A 208 8.99 1.62 25.34
N ASP A 209 9.35 2.81 24.88
CA ASP A 209 10.53 3.54 25.35
C ASP A 209 10.49 3.86 26.85
N TYR A 210 9.30 4.17 27.38
CA TYR A 210 9.08 4.40 28.81
C TYR A 210 8.89 3.10 29.64
N GLY A 211 9.00 1.92 29.02
CA GLY A 211 8.88 0.63 29.69
C GLY A 211 7.46 0.25 30.12
N SER A 212 6.44 0.97 29.65
CA SER A 212 5.03 0.65 29.94
C SER A 212 4.47 -0.48 29.06
N LEU A 213 5.18 -0.82 27.99
CA LEU A 213 4.97 -1.99 27.14
C LEU A 213 6.32 -2.63 26.85
N PRO A 214 6.40 -3.96 26.71
CA PRO A 214 7.62 -4.63 26.30
C PRO A 214 7.98 -4.29 24.85
N MET A 215 9.27 -4.40 24.53
CA MET A 215 9.72 -4.42 23.13
C MET A 215 9.13 -5.65 22.43
N PRO A 216 8.68 -5.54 21.17
CA PRO A 216 8.40 -6.68 20.31
C PRO A 216 9.56 -7.68 20.28
N ASP A 217 9.21 -8.95 20.21
CA ASP A 217 10.15 -10.06 20.11
C ASP A 217 10.26 -10.50 18.64
N ASP A 218 11.44 -10.35 18.07
CA ASP A 218 11.71 -10.65 16.66
C ASP A 218 11.58 -12.15 16.35
N ASP A 219 11.97 -13.04 17.28
CA ASP A 219 11.85 -14.49 17.10
C ASP A 219 10.38 -14.91 17.11
N LEU A 220 9.59 -14.37 18.04
CA LEU A 220 8.15 -14.58 18.07
C LEU A 220 7.46 -14.04 16.81
N THR A 221 7.91 -12.89 16.31
CA THR A 221 7.39 -12.28 15.08
C THR A 221 7.69 -13.16 13.85
N ALA A 222 8.87 -13.78 13.80
CA ALA A 222 9.23 -14.76 12.78
C ALA A 222 8.33 -16.01 12.87
N ASP A 223 8.10 -16.55 14.07
CA ASP A 223 7.18 -17.68 14.28
C ASP A 223 5.75 -17.35 13.82
N MET A 224 5.28 -16.12 14.08
CA MET A 224 3.97 -15.64 13.61
C MET A 224 3.88 -15.56 12.08
N TYR A 225 4.94 -15.12 11.42
CA TYR A 225 5.02 -15.06 9.96
C TYR A 225 4.99 -16.44 9.32
N ASP A 226 5.74 -17.40 9.87
CA ASP A 226 5.77 -18.78 9.39
C ASP A 226 4.43 -19.50 9.61
N LEU A 227 3.80 -19.26 10.77
CA LEU A 227 2.45 -19.74 11.05
C LEU A 227 1.44 -19.20 10.02
N ALA A 228 1.48 -17.89 9.74
CA ALA A 228 0.60 -17.27 8.76
C ALA A 228 0.84 -17.81 7.34
N THR A 229 2.11 -17.97 6.95
CA THR A 229 2.49 -18.53 5.65
C THR A 229 1.89 -19.92 5.45
N THR A 230 1.94 -20.77 6.48
CA THR A 230 1.36 -22.12 6.46
C THR A 230 -0.16 -22.06 6.35
N TYR A 231 -0.83 -21.35 7.27
CA TYR A 231 -2.30 -21.28 7.32
C TYR A 231 -2.92 -20.70 6.04
N LEU A 232 -2.35 -19.61 5.52
CA LEU A 232 -2.84 -18.96 4.31
C LEU A 232 -2.54 -19.80 3.06
N GLY A 233 -1.38 -20.46 3.01
CA GLY A 233 -1.02 -21.39 1.94
C GLY A 233 -1.97 -22.59 1.88
N ASP A 234 -2.24 -23.22 3.01
CA ASP A 234 -3.18 -24.36 3.12
C ASP A 234 -4.61 -23.96 2.75
N ALA A 235 -4.99 -22.70 2.98
CA ALA A 235 -6.27 -22.13 2.55
C ALA A 235 -6.30 -21.70 1.06
N GLY A 236 -5.22 -21.89 0.31
CA GLY A 236 -5.14 -21.63 -1.13
C GLY A 236 -4.76 -20.20 -1.52
N TYR A 237 -4.28 -19.38 -0.58
CA TYR A 237 -3.76 -18.05 -0.90
C TYR A 237 -2.29 -18.13 -1.32
N VAL A 238 -1.94 -17.40 -2.37
CA VAL A 238 -0.58 -17.27 -2.85
C VAL A 238 0.05 -16.04 -2.23
N GLN A 239 1.18 -16.24 -1.54
CA GLN A 239 2.04 -15.15 -1.11
C GLN A 239 2.79 -14.60 -2.32
N TYR A 240 2.30 -13.51 -2.90
CA TYR A 240 2.87 -12.92 -4.11
C TYR A 240 3.99 -11.92 -3.80
N GLU A 241 3.95 -11.30 -2.62
CA GLU A 241 5.02 -10.48 -2.06
C GLU A 241 5.12 -10.62 -0.52
N ILE A 242 6.14 -10.05 0.12
CA ILE A 242 6.47 -10.23 1.55
C ILE A 242 5.27 -10.10 2.49
N SER A 243 4.43 -9.08 2.31
CA SER A 243 3.35 -8.72 3.23
C SER A 243 1.94 -9.04 2.72
N ASN A 244 1.78 -9.63 1.54
CA ASN A 244 0.47 -9.78 0.90
C ASN A 244 0.26 -11.17 0.29
N TRP A 245 -0.92 -11.70 0.57
CA TRP A 245 -1.45 -12.96 0.11
C TRP A 245 -2.73 -12.71 -0.67
N ALA A 246 -2.93 -13.42 -1.78
CA ALA A 246 -4.15 -13.31 -2.56
C ALA A 246 -4.56 -14.66 -3.15
N LYS A 247 -5.86 -14.85 -3.36
CA LYS A 247 -6.32 -15.84 -4.33
C LYS A 247 -5.80 -15.42 -5.71
N LYS A 248 -5.45 -16.40 -6.54
CA LYS A 248 -4.90 -16.14 -7.88
C LYS A 248 -5.83 -15.21 -8.69
N GLY A 249 -5.28 -14.12 -9.22
CA GLY A 249 -6.02 -13.11 -10.00
C GLY A 249 -6.59 -11.96 -9.17
N PHE A 250 -6.44 -11.99 -7.84
CA PHE A 250 -6.86 -10.93 -6.92
C PHE A 250 -5.68 -10.18 -6.28
N GLU A 251 -4.46 -10.35 -6.83
CA GLU A 251 -3.30 -9.55 -6.43
C GLU A 251 -3.60 -8.06 -6.63
N CYS A 252 -3.24 -7.22 -5.66
CA CYS A 252 -3.48 -5.78 -5.74
C CYS A 252 -2.62 -5.17 -6.84
N ARG A 253 -3.26 -4.77 -7.95
CA ARG A 253 -2.55 -4.25 -9.13
C ARG A 253 -1.84 -2.94 -8.82
N HIS A 254 -2.43 -2.11 -7.97
CA HIS A 254 -1.79 -0.87 -7.51
C HIS A 254 -0.51 -1.16 -6.72
N ASN A 255 -0.52 -2.13 -5.80
CA ASN A 255 0.68 -2.54 -5.05
C ASN A 255 1.77 -3.09 -5.99
N LEU A 256 1.38 -3.94 -6.94
CA LEU A 256 2.31 -4.50 -7.93
C LEU A 256 3.00 -3.41 -8.75
N GLN A 257 2.33 -2.30 -9.08
CA GLN A 257 2.98 -1.16 -9.76
C GLN A 257 4.19 -0.65 -8.96
N TYR A 258 4.05 -0.46 -7.64
CA TYR A 258 5.17 -0.07 -6.78
C TYR A 258 6.25 -1.15 -6.74
N TRP A 259 5.86 -2.42 -6.61
CA TRP A 259 6.82 -3.53 -6.51
C TRP A 259 7.61 -3.78 -7.79
N TYR A 260 7.06 -3.41 -8.96
CA TYR A 260 7.79 -3.38 -10.22
C TYR A 260 8.66 -2.13 -10.39
N ASN A 261 8.71 -1.24 -9.38
CA ASN A 261 9.31 0.09 -9.46
C ASN A 261 8.83 0.84 -10.71
N ALA A 262 7.54 0.74 -11.02
CA ALA A 262 6.92 1.32 -12.19
C ALA A 262 6.27 2.68 -11.85
N PRO A 263 6.02 3.55 -12.85
CA PRO A 263 5.59 4.92 -12.58
C PRO A 263 4.23 5.02 -11.87
N TYR A 264 4.13 5.90 -10.89
CA TYR A 264 2.88 6.26 -10.25
C TYR A 264 2.90 7.72 -9.78
N ILE A 265 1.77 8.40 -9.89
CA ILE A 265 1.58 9.73 -9.29
C ILE A 265 0.87 9.60 -7.96
N GLY A 266 1.42 10.24 -6.93
CA GLY A 266 0.73 10.47 -5.66
C GLY A 266 0.22 11.91 -5.60
N LEU A 267 -1.04 12.07 -5.22
CA LEU A 267 -1.73 13.35 -5.11
C LEU A 267 -2.41 13.48 -3.74
N GLY A 268 -2.65 14.71 -3.30
CA GLY A 268 -3.14 15.00 -1.94
C GLY A 268 -1.99 15.18 -0.94
N PRO A 269 -2.29 15.65 0.27
CA PRO A 269 -1.29 16.09 1.23
C PRO A 269 -0.50 14.92 1.83
N GLY A 270 0.83 14.99 1.77
CA GLY A 270 1.75 13.94 2.21
C GLY A 270 1.80 12.73 1.30
N ALA A 271 1.25 12.83 0.09
CA ALA A 271 1.45 11.84 -0.95
C ALA A 271 2.90 11.85 -1.45
N HIS A 272 3.40 10.67 -1.79
CA HIS A 272 4.65 10.46 -2.50
C HIS A 272 4.36 9.97 -3.91
N GLY A 273 5.23 10.29 -4.86
CA GLY A 273 5.14 9.82 -6.25
C GLY A 273 6.51 9.46 -6.83
N PHE A 274 6.49 8.58 -7.83
CA PHE A 274 7.65 8.30 -8.68
C PHE A 274 7.17 8.20 -10.13
N ALA A 275 7.35 9.26 -10.91
CA ALA A 275 6.92 9.30 -12.31
C ALA A 275 7.81 10.25 -13.12
N GLY A 276 7.96 9.99 -14.42
CA GLY A 276 8.82 10.82 -15.28
C GLY A 276 10.30 10.88 -14.82
N GLY A 277 10.79 9.84 -14.14
CA GLY A 277 12.15 9.80 -13.57
C GLY A 277 12.35 10.67 -12.33
N VAL A 278 11.27 11.24 -11.78
CA VAL A 278 11.30 12.12 -10.61
C VAL A 278 10.60 11.44 -9.43
N ARG A 279 11.29 11.38 -8.29
CA ARG A 279 10.67 11.11 -6.99
C ARG A 279 10.30 12.41 -6.33
N TYR A 280 9.10 12.46 -5.76
CA TYR A 280 8.61 13.67 -5.12
C TYR A 280 7.70 13.37 -3.93
N ALA A 281 7.49 14.40 -3.11
CA ALA A 281 6.55 14.43 -1.99
C ALA A 281 5.77 15.75 -1.99
N THR A 282 4.53 15.69 -1.51
CA THR A 282 3.64 16.85 -1.43
C THR A 282 3.55 17.44 -0.02
N ILE A 283 2.99 18.65 0.09
CA ILE A 283 2.71 19.34 1.34
C ILE A 283 2.00 18.41 2.34
N LEU A 284 2.53 18.27 3.55
CA LEU A 284 1.92 17.42 4.60
C LEU A 284 0.57 17.94 5.12
N ALA A 285 0.48 19.25 5.42
CA ALA A 285 -0.66 19.83 6.14
C ALA A 285 -1.87 20.11 5.23
N PRO A 286 -3.07 19.55 5.51
CA PRO A 286 -4.25 19.71 4.65
C PRO A 286 -4.68 21.17 4.42
N GLN A 287 -4.66 22.01 5.45
CA GLN A 287 -5.01 23.44 5.33
C GLN A 287 -4.09 24.17 4.36
N ARG A 288 -2.78 23.90 4.45
CA ARG A 288 -1.78 24.53 3.58
C ARG A 288 -1.92 24.01 2.15
N TYR A 289 -2.12 22.69 1.99
CA TYR A 289 -2.40 22.07 0.70
C TYR A 289 -3.61 22.73 0.02
N ILE A 290 -4.75 22.83 0.72
CA ILE A 290 -5.97 23.47 0.20
C ILE A 290 -5.70 24.90 -0.26
N LYS A 291 -5.00 25.70 0.56
CA LYS A 291 -4.67 27.09 0.22
C LYS A 291 -3.82 27.17 -1.05
N VAL A 292 -2.74 26.39 -1.11
CA VAL A 292 -1.81 26.39 -2.25
C VAL A 292 -2.52 25.97 -3.54
N MET A 293 -3.40 24.97 -3.47
CA MET A 293 -4.16 24.51 -4.64
C MET A 293 -5.26 25.49 -5.06
N ALA A 294 -5.87 26.23 -4.13
CA ALA A 294 -6.85 27.26 -4.46
C ALA A 294 -6.23 28.47 -5.18
N GLU A 295 -4.96 28.75 -4.92
CA GLU A 295 -4.17 29.83 -5.53
C GLU A 295 -3.40 29.36 -6.79
N ALA A 296 -3.51 28.08 -7.16
CA ALA A 296 -2.76 27.47 -8.24
C ALA A 296 -3.08 28.09 -9.61
N GLN A 297 -2.06 28.57 -10.30
CA GLN A 297 -2.15 29.11 -11.65
C GLN A 297 -0.91 28.70 -12.47
N GLY A 298 -1.07 28.62 -13.79
CA GLY A 298 0.00 28.28 -14.72
C GLY A 298 0.04 26.81 -15.11
N SER A 299 1.05 26.46 -15.90
CA SER A 299 1.34 25.09 -16.33
C SER A 299 2.59 24.60 -15.62
N PHE A 300 2.59 23.33 -15.22
CA PHE A 300 3.67 22.69 -14.48
C PHE A 300 4.21 21.50 -15.28
N PRO A 301 5.54 21.30 -15.33
CA PRO A 301 6.10 20.12 -15.96
C PRO A 301 5.63 18.87 -15.19
N PHE A 302 5.33 17.79 -15.89
CA PHE A 302 4.97 16.54 -15.23
C PHE A 302 6.19 15.98 -14.45
N PRO A 303 6.03 15.41 -13.23
CA PRO A 303 4.79 15.22 -12.46
C PRO A 303 4.52 16.34 -11.41
N TYR A 304 5.09 17.53 -11.59
CA TYR A 304 5.02 18.61 -10.62
C TYR A 304 3.63 19.25 -10.54
N THR A 305 3.29 19.68 -9.32
CA THR A 305 2.11 20.50 -9.00
C THR A 305 2.55 21.57 -7.99
N PRO A 306 1.74 22.62 -7.75
CA PRO A 306 2.00 23.58 -6.66
C PRO A 306 2.17 22.94 -5.28
N ALA A 307 1.61 21.74 -5.08
CA ALA A 307 1.69 21.02 -3.82
C ALA A 307 3.02 20.27 -3.63
N VAL A 308 3.86 20.15 -4.65
CA VAL A 308 5.15 19.44 -4.53
C VAL A 308 6.14 20.28 -3.72
N THR A 309 6.65 19.71 -2.64
CA THR A 309 7.60 20.40 -1.72
C THR A 309 9.01 19.83 -1.75
N ASP A 310 9.14 18.56 -2.15
CA ASP A 310 10.42 17.91 -2.36
C ASP A 310 10.35 17.12 -3.66
N ALA A 311 11.37 17.23 -4.50
CA ALA A 311 11.44 16.54 -5.77
C ALA A 311 12.88 16.41 -6.24
N ARG A 312 13.24 15.22 -6.71
CA ARG A 312 14.56 14.94 -7.28
C ARG A 312 14.48 13.93 -8.41
N ALA A 313 15.29 14.17 -9.44
CA ALA A 313 15.55 13.16 -10.46
C ALA A 313 16.42 12.05 -9.86
N LEU A 314 16.20 10.81 -10.30
CA LEU A 314 17.05 9.69 -9.93
C LEU A 314 18.18 9.49 -10.94
N SER A 315 19.35 9.18 -10.44
CA SER A 315 20.41 8.56 -11.25
C SER A 315 20.03 7.13 -11.63
N GLN A 316 20.65 6.60 -12.69
CA GLN A 316 20.43 5.21 -13.10
C GLN A 316 20.79 4.22 -11.99
N ASP A 317 21.83 4.51 -11.21
CA ASP A 317 22.26 3.64 -10.09
C ASP A 317 21.22 3.61 -8.96
N GLU A 318 20.60 4.75 -8.65
CA GLU A 318 19.51 4.81 -7.66
C GLU A 318 18.27 4.05 -8.17
N GLU A 319 17.90 4.22 -9.43
CA GLU A 319 16.75 3.50 -9.99
C GLU A 319 17.00 1.98 -10.06
N ILE A 320 18.24 1.55 -10.30
CA ILE A 320 18.65 0.15 -10.19
C ILE A 320 18.47 -0.34 -8.74
N ALA A 321 19.02 0.39 -7.76
CA ALA A 321 18.91 0.05 -6.35
C ALA A 321 17.44 -0.08 -5.91
N ASP A 322 16.61 0.87 -6.30
CA ASP A 322 15.17 0.86 -6.05
C ASP A 322 14.47 -0.33 -6.69
N THR A 323 14.80 -0.63 -7.94
CA THR A 323 14.23 -1.78 -8.66
C THR A 323 14.60 -3.09 -7.98
N LEU A 324 15.83 -3.24 -7.51
CA LEU A 324 16.25 -4.43 -6.76
C LEU A 324 15.52 -4.53 -5.41
N MET A 325 15.46 -3.43 -4.66
CA MET A 325 14.77 -3.37 -3.37
C MET A 325 13.27 -3.68 -3.51
N MET A 326 12.60 -3.20 -4.56
CA MET A 326 11.18 -3.42 -4.79
C MET A 326 10.90 -4.82 -5.35
N CYS A 327 11.57 -5.21 -6.44
CA CYS A 327 11.25 -6.45 -7.16
C CYS A 327 11.67 -7.70 -6.40
N LEU A 328 12.72 -7.67 -5.58
CA LEU A 328 13.08 -8.84 -4.76
C LEU A 328 12.03 -9.16 -3.68
N ARG A 329 11.14 -8.20 -3.34
CA ARG A 329 10.00 -8.46 -2.45
C ARG A 329 8.93 -9.31 -3.10
N LEU A 330 8.90 -9.40 -4.43
CA LEU A 330 7.98 -10.27 -5.18
C LEU A 330 8.46 -11.70 -5.11
N LEU A 331 7.83 -12.52 -4.27
CA LEU A 331 8.35 -13.84 -3.89
C LEU A 331 8.24 -14.88 -5.00
N GLN A 332 7.25 -14.72 -5.89
CA GLN A 332 7.07 -15.60 -7.05
C GLN A 332 7.88 -15.13 -8.26
N GLU A 333 7.99 -13.82 -8.45
CA GLU A 333 8.57 -13.23 -9.66
C GLU A 333 10.03 -12.83 -9.52
N GLY A 334 10.44 -12.27 -8.37
CA GLY A 334 11.78 -11.74 -8.14
C GLY A 334 12.18 -10.68 -9.17
N VAL A 335 13.46 -10.62 -9.50
CA VAL A 335 14.00 -9.75 -10.55
C VAL A 335 14.22 -10.56 -11.81
N SER A 336 13.52 -10.22 -12.90
CA SER A 336 13.74 -10.81 -14.23
C SER A 336 15.06 -10.32 -14.83
N LEU A 337 15.96 -11.24 -15.21
CA LEU A 337 17.26 -10.90 -15.78
C LEU A 337 17.14 -10.19 -17.14
N SER A 338 16.23 -10.67 -17.98
CA SER A 338 16.01 -10.12 -19.34
C SER A 338 15.38 -8.73 -19.30
N GLU A 339 14.34 -8.54 -18.48
CA GLU A 339 13.68 -7.24 -18.33
C GLU A 339 14.56 -6.21 -17.64
N PHE A 340 15.37 -6.62 -16.66
CA PHE A 340 16.35 -5.75 -16.02
C PHE A 340 17.37 -5.24 -17.06
N LYS A 341 17.92 -6.15 -17.88
CA LYS A 341 18.85 -5.80 -18.95
C LYS A 341 18.23 -4.89 -19.99
N LYS A 342 16.96 -5.11 -20.33
CA LYS A 342 16.21 -4.25 -21.25
C LYS A 342 16.02 -2.83 -20.68
N ARG A 343 15.67 -2.71 -19.39
CA ARG A 343 15.42 -1.41 -18.73
C ARG A 343 16.70 -0.61 -18.50
N PHE A 344 17.78 -1.26 -18.06
CA PHE A 344 19.02 -0.57 -17.63
C PHE A 344 20.21 -0.73 -18.58
N ALA A 345 20.04 -1.43 -19.70
CA ALA A 345 21.11 -1.76 -20.64
C ALA A 345 22.35 -2.42 -19.99
N THR A 346 22.17 -3.04 -18.82
CA THR A 346 23.23 -3.63 -18.00
C THR A 346 22.82 -5.03 -17.55
N ASP A 347 23.76 -5.97 -17.50
CA ASP A 347 23.50 -7.31 -16.98
C ASP A 347 23.50 -7.32 -15.45
N LEU A 348 22.44 -7.87 -14.86
CA LEU A 348 22.28 -7.88 -13.41
C LEU A 348 23.37 -8.71 -12.72
N LEU A 349 23.74 -9.85 -13.32
CA LEU A 349 24.71 -10.78 -12.73
C LEU A 349 26.15 -10.27 -12.87
N ASP A 350 26.44 -9.49 -13.92
CA ASP A 350 27.74 -8.82 -14.05
C ASP A 350 27.94 -7.79 -12.92
N ARG A 351 26.87 -7.09 -12.54
CA ARG A 351 26.91 -6.04 -11.53
C ARG A 351 26.89 -6.58 -10.09
N HIS A 352 26.00 -7.52 -9.78
CA HIS A 352 25.76 -7.99 -8.40
C HIS A 352 26.09 -9.47 -8.16
N GLY A 353 26.66 -10.18 -9.14
CA GLY A 353 26.83 -11.64 -9.11
C GLY A 353 27.64 -12.16 -7.93
N LYS A 354 28.66 -11.44 -7.46
CA LYS A 354 29.43 -11.82 -6.27
C LYS A 354 28.57 -11.81 -5.00
N THR A 355 27.82 -10.74 -4.79
CA THR A 355 26.91 -10.58 -3.63
C THR A 355 25.78 -11.60 -3.70
N PHE A 356 25.17 -11.80 -4.87
CA PHE A 356 24.11 -12.79 -5.04
C PHE A 356 24.61 -14.21 -4.80
N LYS A 357 25.80 -14.56 -5.33
CA LYS A 357 26.39 -15.89 -5.09
C LYS A 357 26.57 -16.15 -3.59
N ARG A 358 27.04 -15.18 -2.82
CA ARG A 358 27.15 -15.32 -1.36
C ARG A 358 25.81 -15.66 -0.72
N PHE A 359 24.72 -14.99 -1.10
CA PHE A 359 23.39 -15.29 -0.56
C PHE A 359 22.79 -16.60 -1.06
N VAL A 360 23.12 -17.02 -2.28
CA VAL A 360 22.79 -18.37 -2.77
C VAL A 360 23.50 -19.44 -1.95
N ASP A 361 24.78 -19.24 -1.64
CA ASP A 361 25.57 -20.17 -0.82
C ASP A 361 25.00 -20.28 0.62
N TYR A 362 24.34 -19.24 1.14
CA TYR A 362 23.58 -19.27 2.40
C TYR A 362 22.13 -19.79 2.29
N GLY A 363 21.66 -20.07 1.08
CA GLY A 363 20.30 -20.50 0.78
C GLY A 363 19.24 -19.41 0.93
N LEU A 364 19.62 -18.13 0.85
CA LEU A 364 18.73 -16.97 1.03
C LEU A 364 18.19 -16.41 -0.29
N LEU A 365 18.97 -16.58 -1.37
CA LEU A 365 18.54 -16.28 -2.73
C LEU A 365 18.60 -17.55 -3.58
N GLU A 366 17.84 -17.56 -4.66
CA GLU A 366 18.02 -18.50 -5.76
C GLU A 366 18.16 -17.74 -7.08
N ILE A 367 19.02 -18.26 -7.95
CA ILE A 367 19.27 -17.73 -9.28
C ILE A 367 18.91 -18.82 -10.27
N THR A 368 18.05 -18.47 -11.21
CA THR A 368 17.68 -19.29 -12.37
C THR A 368 18.15 -18.59 -13.65
N PRO A 369 18.13 -19.25 -14.81
CA PRO A 369 18.44 -18.58 -16.08
C PRO A 369 17.54 -17.37 -16.39
N GLU A 370 16.34 -17.30 -15.80
CA GLU A 370 15.37 -16.26 -16.06
C GLU A 370 15.34 -15.14 -15.01
N ARG A 371 15.60 -15.46 -13.74
CA ARG A 371 15.36 -14.55 -12.60
C ARG A 371 16.22 -14.81 -11.36
N VAL A 372 16.30 -13.81 -10.51
CA VAL A 372 16.80 -13.88 -9.12
C VAL A 372 15.63 -13.67 -8.16
N ARG A 373 15.44 -14.53 -7.17
CA ARG A 373 14.38 -14.35 -6.15
C ARG A 373 14.82 -14.76 -4.75
N ILE A 374 14.11 -14.25 -3.76
CA ILE A 374 14.30 -14.60 -2.34
C ILE A 374 13.70 -15.98 -2.08
N THR A 375 14.45 -16.86 -1.41
CA THR A 375 13.96 -18.17 -0.97
C THR A 375 13.04 -18.02 0.25
N GLN A 376 12.32 -19.07 0.65
CA GLN A 376 11.53 -19.02 1.88
C GLN A 376 12.36 -18.60 3.11
N LYS A 377 13.57 -19.15 3.27
CA LYS A 377 14.50 -18.78 4.33
C LYS A 377 14.96 -17.31 4.24
N GLY A 378 15.13 -16.79 3.03
CA GLY A 378 15.56 -15.43 2.81
C GLY A 378 14.50 -14.37 3.16
N ARG A 379 13.21 -14.73 3.25
CA ARG A 379 12.11 -13.78 3.52
C ARG A 379 12.29 -13.09 4.87
N LEU A 380 12.61 -13.86 5.90
CA LEU A 380 12.85 -13.35 7.27
C LEU A 380 14.07 -12.43 7.36
N LEU A 381 14.98 -12.51 6.38
CA LEU A 381 16.23 -11.74 6.32
C LEU A 381 16.25 -10.74 5.15
N SER A 382 15.09 -10.42 4.58
CA SER A 382 14.99 -9.64 3.35
C SER A 382 15.65 -8.27 3.47
N ASN A 383 15.45 -7.58 4.60
CA ASN A 383 16.02 -6.24 4.83
C ASN A 383 17.56 -6.26 4.84
N MET A 384 18.17 -7.30 5.42
CA MET A 384 19.62 -7.50 5.40
C MET A 384 20.10 -7.73 3.97
N ILE A 385 19.40 -8.59 3.21
CA ILE A 385 19.71 -8.87 1.81
C ILE A 385 19.66 -7.57 0.99
N PHE A 386 18.60 -6.79 1.13
CA PHE A 386 18.44 -5.52 0.39
C PHE A 386 19.57 -4.55 0.69
N ARG A 387 19.86 -4.31 1.97
CA ARG A 387 20.90 -3.38 2.41
C ARG A 387 22.30 -3.73 1.87
N GLU A 388 22.61 -5.00 1.68
CA GLU A 388 23.93 -5.40 1.16
C GLU A 388 24.00 -5.40 -0.38
N ILE A 389 22.86 -5.39 -1.06
CA ILE A 389 22.78 -5.35 -2.53
C ILE A 389 22.84 -3.92 -3.05
N ILE A 390 22.22 -2.97 -2.32
CA ILE A 390 21.98 -1.58 -2.76
C ILE A 390 23.01 -0.58 -2.25
#